data_AF-A0A9X3H5X9-F1
#
_entry.id   AF-A0A9X3H5X9-F1
#
_cell.length_a   1.000
_cell.length_b   1.000
_cell.length_c   1.000
_cell.angle_alpha   90.00
_cell.angle_beta   90.00
_cell.angle_gamma   90.00
#
_symmetry.space_group_name_H-M   'P 1'
#
loop_
_entity.id
_entity.type
_entity.pdbx_description
1 polymer ?
#
loop_
_entity_poly.entity_id
_entity_poly.type
_entity_poly.pdbx_seq_one_letter_code
_entity_poly.pdbx_strand_id
1 'polypeptide(L)'
;MLKSTIKISLALFLFISCAESSTKREEPRPLVYEGMSADELRGVLGEPKEIDDRGEIFDAQSMTKMSLQHWIYDKRVVILINDTVKDPNLN
;
A
#
# COMPACT_ATOMS: atom_id res chain seq x y z
N MET A 1 -56.00 43.94 23.18
CA MET A 1 -55.85 42.63 23.85
C MET A 1 -55.98 41.57 22.76
N LEU A 2 -54.88 41.04 22.21
CA LEU A 2 -54.22 39.78 22.62
C LEU A 2 -55.29 38.68 22.85
N LYS A 3 -55.37 37.59 22.08
CA LYS A 3 -54.30 36.61 21.84
C LYS A 3 -54.51 35.82 20.53
N SER A 4 -53.41 35.74 19.79
CA SER A 4 -53.14 34.79 18.71
C SER A 4 -52.95 33.38 19.27
N THR A 5 -53.43 32.35 18.57
CA THR A 5 -52.92 30.97 18.70
C THR A 5 -52.81 30.33 17.32
N ILE A 6 -51.74 30.69 16.62
CA ILE A 6 -51.28 29.97 15.43
C ILE A 6 -50.77 28.60 15.89
N LYS A 7 -51.39 27.54 15.37
CA LYS A 7 -50.97 26.15 15.57
C LYS A 7 -49.63 25.94 14.85
N ILE A 8 -48.54 25.87 15.60
CA ILE A 8 -47.21 25.60 15.07
C ILE A 8 -47.17 24.14 14.65
N SER A 9 -47.35 23.91 13.36
CA SER A 9 -47.21 22.60 12.73
C SER A 9 -45.73 22.25 12.61
N LEU A 10 -45.42 21.08 13.15
CA LEU A 10 -44.17 20.34 13.14
C LEU A 10 -43.47 20.36 11.77
N ALA A 11 -42.26 20.90 11.73
CA ALA A 11 -41.28 20.60 10.67
C ALA A 11 -39.96 20.26 11.36
N LEU A 12 -39.81 18.97 11.68
CA LEU A 12 -38.57 18.38 12.12
C LEU A 12 -37.63 18.32 10.90
N PHE A 13 -36.80 19.35 10.73
CA PHE A 13 -35.68 19.30 9.79
C PHE A 13 -34.70 18.25 10.29
N LEU A 14 -34.82 17.02 9.76
CA LEU A 14 -33.82 15.98 9.91
C LEU A 14 -32.57 16.45 9.16
N PHE A 15 -31.56 16.85 9.94
CA PHE A 15 -30.20 17.03 9.47
C PHE A 15 -29.73 15.71 8.85
N ILE A 16 -29.75 15.63 7.52
CA ILE A 16 -29.00 14.64 6.76
C ILE A 16 -27.53 15.05 6.90
N SER A 17 -26.95 14.76 8.06
CA SER A 17 -25.51 14.91 8.27
C SER A 17 -24.80 13.90 7.38
N CYS A 18 -23.86 14.43 6.59
CA CYS A 18 -22.81 13.71 5.89
C CYS A 18 -22.37 12.44 6.64
N ALA A 19 -22.69 11.27 6.11
CA ALA A 19 -21.85 10.11 6.28
C ALA A 19 -20.85 10.09 5.13
N GLU A 20 -19.83 10.95 5.25
CA GLU A 20 -18.56 10.75 4.57
C GLU A 20 -17.99 9.43 5.11
N SER A 21 -18.24 8.35 4.37
CA SER A 21 -17.72 7.01 4.63
C SER A 21 -17.20 6.51 3.30
N SER A 22 -15.92 6.29 3.10
CA SER A 22 -14.78 6.32 3.99
C SER A 22 -13.58 6.48 3.06
N THR A 23 -12.63 7.33 3.43
CA THR A 23 -11.27 7.20 2.93
C THR A 23 -10.92 5.73 3.06
N LYS A 24 -10.74 5.00 1.94
CA LYS A 24 -10.25 3.62 1.95
C LYS A 24 -8.98 3.67 2.78
N ARG A 25 -9.09 3.25 4.04
CA ARG A 25 -7.95 2.99 4.90
C ARG A 25 -7.32 1.80 4.21
N GLU A 26 -6.33 2.06 3.35
CA GLU A 26 -5.54 1.00 2.74
C GLU A 26 -5.13 0.09 3.89
N GLU A 27 -5.69 -1.12 3.89
CA GLU A 27 -5.33 -2.11 4.89
C GLU A 27 -3.81 -2.26 4.85
N PRO A 28 -3.17 -2.45 6.02
CA PRO A 28 -1.74 -2.69 6.07
C PRO A 28 -1.43 -3.87 5.15
N ARG A 29 -0.81 -3.58 4.00
CA ARG A 29 -0.45 -4.58 3.00
C ARG A 29 0.43 -5.65 3.69
N PRO A 30 0.37 -6.91 3.23
CA PRO A 30 1.09 -7.98 3.89
C PRO A 30 2.59 -7.66 4.03
N LEU A 31 3.18 -8.19 5.08
CA LEU A 31 4.62 -8.10 5.30
C LEU A 31 5.35 -8.78 4.14
N VAL A 32 6.38 -8.09 3.64
CA VAL A 32 7.33 -8.64 2.68
C VAL A 32 8.49 -9.20 3.49
N TYR A 33 8.94 -10.40 3.14
CA TYR A 33 9.98 -11.12 3.88
C TYR A 33 11.15 -11.45 2.95
N GLU A 34 12.36 -11.54 3.50
CA GLU A 34 13.51 -12.07 2.76
C GLU A 34 13.23 -13.51 2.30
N GLY A 35 13.67 -13.84 1.09
CA GLY A 35 13.47 -15.18 0.51
C GLY A 35 12.17 -15.33 -0.30
N MET A 36 11.26 -14.36 -0.22
CA MET A 36 10.03 -14.34 -1.04
C MET A 36 10.39 -14.20 -2.52
N SER A 37 9.75 -14.98 -3.39
CA SER A 37 9.93 -14.87 -4.84
C SER A 37 9.25 -13.61 -5.40
N ALA A 38 9.65 -13.16 -6.58
CA ALA A 38 9.05 -12.03 -7.26
C ALA A 38 7.56 -12.23 -7.56
N ASP A 39 7.16 -13.46 -7.92
CA ASP A 39 5.77 -13.79 -8.19
C ASP A 39 4.90 -13.77 -6.93
N GLU A 40 5.42 -14.29 -5.81
CA GLU A 40 4.76 -14.15 -4.51
C GLU A 40 4.66 -12.69 -4.09
N LEU A 41 5.72 -11.90 -4.33
CA LEU A 41 5.74 -10.46 -4.05
C LEU A 41 4.66 -9.72 -4.85
N ARG A 42 4.48 -10.05 -6.13
CA ARG A 42 3.38 -9.52 -6.96
C ARG A 42 2.01 -9.94 -6.41
N GLY A 43 1.87 -11.19 -5.97
CA GLY A 43 0.64 -11.65 -5.33
C GLY A 43 0.30 -10.88 -4.05
N VAL A 44 1.33 -10.46 -3.30
CA VAL A 44 1.20 -9.75 -2.01
C VAL A 44 1.02 -8.24 -2.17
N LEU A 45 1.82 -7.59 -3.03
CA LEU A 45 1.86 -6.13 -3.16
C LEU A 45 1.15 -5.61 -4.41
N GLY A 46 0.81 -6.48 -5.35
CA GLY A 46 0.44 -6.11 -6.73
C GLY A 46 1.67 -5.89 -7.61
N GLU A 47 1.43 -5.38 -8.82
CA GLU A 47 2.52 -5.00 -9.72
C GLU A 47 3.28 -3.78 -9.20
N PRO A 48 4.63 -3.76 -9.33
CA PRO A 48 5.41 -2.57 -9.04
C PRO A 48 5.06 -1.44 -10.01
N LYS A 49 5.22 -0.19 -9.55
CA LYS A 49 5.07 0.99 -10.41
C LYS A 49 6.21 1.10 -11.41
N GLU A 50 7.40 0.71 -10.97
CA GLU A 50 8.62 0.78 -11.76
C GLU A 50 9.55 -0.36 -11.34
N ILE A 51 10.22 -0.93 -12.34
CA ILE A 51 11.29 -1.92 -12.15
C ILE A 51 12.56 -1.28 -12.71
N ASP A 52 13.54 -1.12 -11.84
CA ASP A 52 14.85 -0.55 -12.15
C ASP A 52 15.90 -1.66 -12.11
N ASP A 53 16.31 -2.11 -13.29
CA ASP A 53 17.35 -3.12 -13.47
C ASP A 53 18.73 -2.53 -13.19
N ARG A 54 19.30 -2.88 -12.03
CA ARG A 54 20.62 -2.40 -11.58
C ARG A 54 21.78 -3.25 -12.10
N GLY A 55 21.50 -4.23 -12.96
CA GLY A 55 22.48 -5.11 -13.59
C GLY A 55 22.77 -6.35 -12.73
N GLU A 56 24.04 -6.63 -12.48
CA GLU A 56 24.50 -7.82 -11.77
C GLU A 56 25.36 -7.44 -10.57
N ILE A 57 25.22 -8.17 -9.47
CA ILE A 57 26.13 -8.15 -8.33
C ILE A 57 26.92 -9.46 -8.27
N PHE A 58 28.07 -9.45 -7.60
CA PHE A 58 28.87 -10.66 -7.40
C PHE A 58 28.67 -11.21 -6.00
N ASP A 59 28.26 -12.48 -5.91
CA ASP A 59 28.24 -13.24 -4.67
C ASP A 59 29.59 -13.89 -4.44
N ALA A 60 30.28 -13.44 -3.39
CA ALA A 60 31.58 -13.99 -3.01
C ALA A 60 31.48 -15.38 -2.36
N GLN A 61 30.33 -15.76 -1.78
CA GLN A 61 30.16 -17.06 -1.13
C GLN A 61 30.00 -18.18 -2.17
N SER A 62 29.14 -17.96 -3.16
CA SER A 62 28.93 -18.92 -4.25
C SER A 62 29.88 -18.71 -5.44
N MET A 63 30.64 -17.61 -5.46
CA MET A 63 31.51 -17.19 -6.58
C MET A 63 30.74 -17.00 -7.90
N THR A 64 29.49 -16.54 -7.81
CA THR A 64 28.60 -16.36 -8.98
C THR A 64 28.07 -14.94 -9.07
N LYS A 65 27.75 -14.50 -10.29
CA LYS A 65 26.99 -13.26 -10.47
C LYS A 65 25.50 -13.50 -10.26
N MET A 66 24.81 -12.50 -9.73
CA MET A 66 23.38 -12.51 -9.46
C MET A 66 22.73 -11.25 -10.03
N SER A 67 21.53 -11.36 -10.61
CA SER A 67 20.79 -10.19 -11.09
C SER A 67 20.32 -9.34 -9.92
N LEU A 68 20.38 -8.01 -10.05
CA LEU A 68 19.90 -7.06 -9.06
C LEU A 68 18.83 -6.17 -9.68
N GLN A 69 17.67 -6.11 -9.01
CA GLN A 69 16.56 -5.25 -9.39
C GLN A 69 16.02 -4.48 -8.20
N HIS A 70 15.62 -3.24 -8.45
CA HIS A 70 14.85 -2.44 -7.50
C HIS A 70 13.42 -2.33 -8.00
N TRP A 71 12.48 -2.80 -7.19
CA TRP A 71 11.07 -2.70 -7.49
C TRP A 71 10.45 -1.60 -6.64
N ILE A 72 9.91 -0.59 -7.30
CA ILE A 72 9.39 0.61 -6.65
C ILE A 72 7.87 0.47 -6.54
N TYR A 73 7.37 0.57 -5.30
CA TYR A 73 5.96 0.61 -4.94
C TYR A 73 5.62 1.95 -4.28
N ASP A 74 4.33 2.27 -4.18
CA ASP A 74 3.81 3.54 -3.64
C ASP A 74 4.45 4.00 -2.33
N LYS A 75 4.77 3.06 -1.43
CA LYS A 75 5.24 3.34 -0.08
C LYS A 75 6.56 2.66 0.26
N ARG A 76 7.20 1.97 -0.69
CA ARG A 76 8.42 1.19 -0.43
C ARG A 76 9.17 0.85 -1.71
N VAL A 77 10.46 0.62 -1.55
CA VAL A 77 11.30 -0.02 -2.57
C VAL A 77 11.66 -1.41 -2.04
N VAL A 78 11.55 -2.42 -2.89
CA VAL A 78 11.94 -3.80 -2.58
C VAL A 78 13.14 -4.15 -3.45
N ILE A 79 14.16 -4.74 -2.86
CA ILE A 79 15.35 -5.19 -3.58
C ILE A 79 15.17 -6.67 -3.89
N LEU A 80 15.33 -7.03 -5.16
CA LEU A 80 15.36 -8.40 -5.61
C LEU A 80 16.76 -8.76 -6.08
N ILE A 81 17.25 -9.91 -5.61
CA ILE A 81 18.48 -10.53 -6.09
C ILE A 81 18.13 -11.93 -6.60
N ASN A 82 18.42 -12.22 -7.87
CA ASN A 82 17.98 -13.47 -8.53
C ASN A 82 16.49 -13.79 -8.27
N ASP A 83 15.62 -12.81 -8.55
CA ASP A 83 14.16 -12.96 -8.42
C ASP A 83 13.66 -13.20 -6.98
N THR A 84 14.52 -12.99 -5.99
CA THR A 84 14.21 -13.23 -4.58
C THR A 84 14.37 -11.94 -3.79
N VAL A 85 13.38 -11.61 -2.96
CA VAL A 85 13.42 -10.46 -2.07
C VAL A 85 14.58 -10.57 -1.09
N LYS A 86 15.36 -9.50 -0.98
CA LYS A 86 16.42 -9.33 0.02
C LYS A 86 16.08 -8.22 1.00
N ASP A 87 16.55 -8.36 2.24
CA ASP A 87 16.38 -7.33 3.25
C ASP A 87 17.14 -6.07 2.80
N PRO A 88 16.46 -4.91 2.67
CA PRO A 88 17.12 -3.66 2.35
C PRO A 88 18.10 -3.17 3.43
N ASN A 89 18.09 -3.77 4.64
CA ASN A 89 18.99 -3.44 5.75
C ASN A 89 20.22 -4.35 5.85
N LEU A 90 20.65 -5.00 4.75
CA LEU A 90 21.94 -5.69 4.70
C LEU A 90 23.07 -4.66 4.94
N ASN A 91 23.53 -4.62 6.19
CA ASN A 91 24.63 -3.80 6.70
C ASN A 91 25.95 -4.55 6.50
#